data_AF-A0A1H7K0C1-F1
#
_entry.id   AF-A0A1H7K0C1-F1
#
_cell.length_a   1.000
_cell.length_b   1.000
_cell.length_c   1.000
_cell.angle_alpha   90.00
_cell.angle_beta   90.00
_cell.angle_gamma   90.00
#
_symmetry.space_group_name_H-M   'P 1'
#
loop_
_entity.id
_entity.type
_entity.pdbx_description
1 polymer ?
#
loop_
_entity_poly.entity_id
_entity_poly.type
_entity_poly.pdbx_seq_one_letter_code
_entity_poly.pdbx_strand_id
1 'polypeptide(L)' 'MATRKSTKIDDLYAKGDVREDGLMVHDRYLMQKKTPAESKKPWDYCKVAATAPDDEALNSVAGSTCPLLKT' A
#
# COMPACT_ATOMS: atom_id res chain seq x y z
N MET A 1 6.56 -13.25 13.86
CA MET A 1 7.16 -12.38 12.84
C MET A 1 7.58 -13.17 11.61
N ALA A 2 8.40 -14.24 11.75
CA ALA A 2 8.88 -15.07 10.63
C ALA A 2 7.76 -15.56 9.70
N THR A 3 6.65 -16.08 10.24
CA THR A 3 5.52 -16.59 9.45
C THR A 3 4.88 -15.52 8.55
N ARG A 4 4.83 -14.26 8.97
CA ARG A 4 4.22 -13.20 8.14
C ARG A 4 5.14 -12.72 7.03
N LYS A 5 6.46 -12.70 7.25
CA LYS A 5 7.45 -12.37 6.23
C LYS A 5 7.55 -13.42 5.13
N SER A 6 7.35 -14.70 5.48
CA SER A 6 7.42 -15.81 4.53
C SER A 6 6.12 -16.11 3.78
N THR A 7 5.00 -15.47 4.15
CA THR A 7 3.68 -15.75 3.57
C THR A 7 3.24 -14.60 2.68
N LYS A 8 2.96 -14.88 1.41
CA LYS A 8 2.33 -13.92 0.50
C LYS A 8 0.89 -13.64 0.97
N ILE A 9 0.49 -12.37 0.95
CA ILE A 9 -0.86 -11.92 1.26
C ILE A 9 -1.60 -11.81 -0.08
N ASP A 10 -2.76 -12.46 -0.17
CA ASP A 10 -3.72 -12.31 -1.26
C ASP A 10 -5.12 -12.42 -0.66
N ASP A 11 -5.68 -11.28 -0.26
CA ASP A 11 -7.00 -11.21 0.36
C ASP A 11 -7.81 -10.03 -0.19
N LEU A 12 -8.97 -9.76 0.45
CA LEU A 12 -9.88 -8.70 0.05
C LEU A 12 -9.26 -7.29 0.11
N TYR A 13 -8.24 -7.10 0.96
CA TYR A 13 -7.65 -5.81 1.25
C TYR A 13 -6.48 -5.54 0.33
N ALA A 14 -5.57 -6.51 0.19
CA ALA A 14 -4.35 -6.30 -0.57
C ALA A 14 -3.76 -7.61 -1.10
N LYS A 15 -2.89 -7.44 -2.10
CA LYS A 15 -2.00 -8.48 -2.61
C LYS A 15 -0.57 -8.00 -2.45
N GLY A 16 0.30 -8.82 -1.88
CA GLY A 16 1.70 -8.45 -1.68
C GLY A 16 2.42 -9.26 -0.60
N ASP A 17 3.44 -8.67 0.03
CA ASP A 17 4.28 -9.34 1.03
C ASP A 17 4.85 -8.41 2.09
N VAL A 18 5.42 -9.00 3.14
CA VAL A 18 6.02 -8.25 4.25
C VAL A 18 7.54 -8.27 4.13
N ARG A 19 8.12 -7.08 3.93
CA ARG A 19 9.55 -6.83 3.76
C ARG A 19 10.33 -7.04 5.05
N GLU A 20 11.66 -7.06 4.96
CA GLU A 20 12.54 -7.29 6.10
C GLU A 20 12.46 -6.22 7.21
N ASP A 21 12.09 -4.99 6.86
CA ASP A 21 11.77 -3.93 7.84
C ASP A 21 10.36 -4.04 8.44
N GLY A 22 9.58 -5.04 8.03
CA GLY A 22 8.23 -5.28 8.54
C GLY A 22 7.13 -4.50 7.81
N LEU A 23 7.46 -3.72 6.76
CA LEU A 23 6.46 -3.04 5.95
C LEU A 23 5.76 -4.02 5.01
N MET A 24 4.43 -3.90 4.90
CA MET A 24 3.64 -4.65 3.93
C MET A 24 3.60 -3.89 2.62
N VAL A 25 4.24 -4.47 1.61
CA VAL A 25 4.33 -3.97 0.24
C VAL A 25 3.04 -4.34 -0.50
N HIS A 26 2.37 -3.34 -1.03
CA HIS A 26 1.18 -3.44 -1.87
C HIS A 26 0.89 -2.08 -2.52
N ASP A 27 0.25 -2.12 -3.68
CA ASP A 27 -0.15 -0.94 -4.42
C ASP A 27 -0.98 0.01 -3.57
N ARG A 28 -0.68 1.31 -3.68
CA ARG A 28 -1.43 2.38 -3.01
C ARG A 28 -2.21 3.17 -4.04
N TYR A 29 -3.39 3.63 -3.65
CA TYR A 29 -4.23 4.47 -4.51
C TYR A 29 -4.26 5.91 -4.01
N LEU A 30 -3.94 6.84 -4.90
CA LEU A 30 -4.22 8.26 -4.68
C LEU A 30 -5.70 8.51 -4.98
N MET A 31 -6.45 8.89 -3.94
CA MET A 31 -7.88 9.12 -4.05
C MET A 31 -8.19 10.60 -4.18
N GLN A 32 -9.03 10.96 -5.14
CA GLN A 32 -9.57 12.31 -5.32
C GLN A 32 -11.04 12.35 -4.93
N LYS A 33 -11.43 13.36 -4.15
CA LYS A 33 -12.82 13.62 -3.80
C LYS A 33 -13.63 13.91 -5.07
N LYS A 34 -14.77 13.24 -5.19
CA LYS A 34 -15.79 13.49 -6.22
C LYS A 34 -16.54 14.79 -5.93
N THR A 35 -16.95 15.48 -6.98
CA THR A 35 -17.91 16.58 -6.90
C THR A 35 -19.31 16.06 -6.52
N PRO A 36 -20.21 16.92 -6.02
CA PRO A 36 -21.58 16.49 -5.68
C PRO A 36 -22.33 15.85 -6.86
N ALA A 37 -22.08 16.29 -8.10
CA ALA A 37 -22.70 15.74 -9.30
C ALA A 37 -22.15 14.35 -9.70
N GLU A 38 -20.92 14.02 -9.30
CA GLU A 38 -20.27 12.73 -9.60
C GLU A 38 -20.65 11.63 -8.58
N SER A 39 -21.12 11.99 -7.39
CA SER A 39 -21.49 11.05 -6.31
C SER A 39 -22.91 10.54 -6.50
N LYS A 40 -23.05 9.27 -6.90
CA LYS A 40 -24.36 8.72 -7.31
C LYS A 40 -25.14 8.00 -6.20
N LYS A 41 -24.48 7.67 -5.09
CA LYS A 41 -25.06 6.90 -3.98
C LYS A 41 -24.29 7.12 -2.69
N PRO A 42 -24.86 6.78 -1.52
CA PRO A 42 -24.11 6.79 -0.27
C PRO A 42 -22.79 6.02 -0.42
N TRP A 43 -21.72 6.58 0.14
CA TRP A 43 -20.35 6.04 0.12
C TRP A 43 -19.59 6.16 -1.22
N ASP A 44 -20.16 6.82 -2.23
CA ASP A 44 -19.53 7.07 -3.53
C ASP A 44 -18.75 8.40 -3.58
N TYR A 45 -17.76 8.57 -2.70
CA TYR A 45 -17.13 9.88 -2.47
C TYR A 45 -15.81 10.11 -3.18
N CYS A 46 -15.14 9.04 -3.63
CA CYS A 46 -13.78 9.12 -4.14
C CYS A 46 -13.67 8.45 -5.50
N LYS A 47 -12.71 8.92 -6.30
CA LYS A 47 -12.22 8.27 -7.51
C LYS A 47 -10.72 8.05 -7.39
N VAL A 48 -10.21 7.00 -8.02
CA VAL A 48 -8.77 6.75 -8.12
C VAL A 48 -8.19 7.75 -9.11
N ALA A 49 -7.30 8.62 -8.64
CA ALA A 49 -6.58 9.60 -9.45
C ALA A 49 -5.27 9.02 -10.00
N ALA A 50 -4.60 8.18 -9.22
CA ALA A 50 -3.39 7.46 -9.62
C ALA A 50 -3.23 6.19 -8.77
N THR A 51 -2.46 5.24 -9.29
CA THR A 51 -1.99 4.07 -8.56
C THR A 51 -0.48 4.22 -8.41
N ALA A 52 0.01 4.18 -7.18
CA ALA A 52 1.44 4.12 -6.89
C ALA A 52 1.82 2.65 -6.74
N PRO A 53 2.63 2.09 -7.66
CA PRO A 53 3.08 0.71 -7.59
C PRO A 53 3.98 0.48 -6.37
N ASP A 54 4.10 -0.78 -5.96
CA ASP A 54 4.87 -1.28 -4.83
C ASP A 54 6.26 -0.63 -4.60
N ASP A 55 7.00 -0.34 -5.67
CA ASP A 55 8.36 0.22 -5.66
C ASP A 55 8.41 1.75 -5.49
N GLU A 56 7.32 2.43 -5.80
CA GLU A 56 7.17 3.88 -5.65
C GLU A 56 6.38 4.28 -4.40
N ALA A 57 5.53 3.38 -3.90
CA ALA A 57 4.62 3.63 -2.79
C ALA A 57 5.31 3.68 -1.42
N LEU A 58 6.50 3.08 -1.29
CA LEU A 58 7.26 2.98 -0.05
C LEU A 58 8.67 3.51 -0.24
N ASN A 59 9.26 4.00 0.85
CA ASN A 59 10.68 4.36 0.84
C ASN A 59 11.55 3.14 0.46
N SER A 60 12.57 3.42 -0.35
CA SER A 60 13.53 2.39 -0.76
C SER A 60 14.20 1.77 0.46
N VAL A 61 14.53 0.48 0.35
CA VAL A 61 15.25 -0.26 1.41
C VAL A 61 16.60 0.41 1.70
N ALA A 62 17.30 0.86 0.66
CA ALA A 62 18.60 1.52 0.78
C ALA A 62 18.55 2.84 1.56
N GLY A 63 17.43 3.58 1.48
CA GLY A 63 17.21 4.81 2.24
C GLY A 63 16.56 4.59 3.61
N SER A 64 16.29 3.34 3.99
CA SER A 64 15.54 3.04 5.21
C SER A 64 16.38 3.30 6.46
N THR A 65 15.76 3.96 7.46
CA THR A 65 16.36 4.21 8.77
C THR A 65 16.14 3.06 9.76
N CYS A 66 15.46 1.98 9.34
CA CYS A 66 15.13 0.84 10.18
C CYS A 66 16.40 0.15 10.70
N PRO A 67 16.63 0.09 12.03
CA PRO A 67 17.81 -0.58 12.60
C PRO A 67 17.87 -2.06 12.27
N LEU A 68 16.72 -2.71 12.04
CA LEU A 68 16.64 -4.14 11.73
C LEU A 68 17.14 -4.50 10.32
N LEU A 69 17.29 -3.50 9.43
CA LEU A 69 17.88 -3.69 8.10
C LEU A 69 19.39 -3.47 8.09
N LYS A 70 19.95 -2.86 9.13
CA LYS A 70 21.40 -2.67 9.24
C LYS A 70 21.99 -3.97 9.75
N THR A 71 22.74 -4.64 8.90
CA THR A 71 23.59 -5.78 9.29
C THR A 71 24.99 -5.27 9.59
#